data_AF-A0A1F5EIQ6-F1
#
_entry.id   AF-A0A1F5EIQ6-F1
#
_cell.length_a   1.000
_cell.length_b   1.000
_cell.length_c   1.000
_cell.angle_alpha   90.00
_cell.angle_beta   90.00
_cell.angle_gamma   90.00
#
_symmetry.space_group_name_H-M   'P 1'
#
loop_
_entity.id
_entity.type
_entity.pdbx_description
1 polymer ?
#
loop_
_entity_poly.entity_id
_entity_poly.type
_entity_poly.pdbx_seq_one_letter_code
_entity_poly.pdbx_strand_id
1 'polypeptide(L)'
;MYKLPYSKKEILEKYPKDVANSLLNDPIHLWRAETGIELIHEEPTKNELIRIWDNWNEMSFEMKEKSDKKSLELFGKNNKEHYDIIIENY
;
A
#
# COMPACT_ATOMS: atom_id res chain seq x y z
N MET A 1 4.61 -5.33 -14.94
CA MET A 1 5.79 -4.55 -14.50
C MET A 1 5.40 -3.78 -13.26
N TYR A 2 6.10 -4.03 -12.16
CA TYR A 2 5.87 -3.37 -10.87
C TYR A 2 5.98 -1.83 -10.98
N LYS A 3 5.00 -1.12 -10.41
CA LYS A 3 4.96 0.34 -10.33
C LYS A 3 5.20 0.77 -8.88
N LEU A 4 6.19 1.61 -8.66
CA LEU A 4 6.48 2.08 -7.30
C LEU A 4 5.29 2.91 -6.73
N PRO A 5 4.97 2.75 -5.44
CA PRO A 5 4.19 3.72 -4.70
C PRO A 5 4.84 5.11 -4.80
N TYR A 6 4.04 6.17 -4.67
CA TYR A 6 4.58 7.52 -4.68
C TYR A 6 5.49 7.75 -3.48
N SER A 7 6.68 8.28 -3.76
CA SER A 7 7.59 8.79 -2.74
C SER A 7 6.99 9.98 -1.99
N LYS A 8 7.58 10.34 -0.84
CA LYS A 8 7.16 11.53 -0.08
C LYS A 8 7.14 12.79 -0.94
N LYS A 9 8.17 12.96 -1.78
CA LYS A 9 8.28 14.10 -2.69
C LYS A 9 7.13 14.12 -3.69
N GLU A 10 6.84 12.98 -4.33
CA GLU A 10 5.75 12.89 -5.29
C GLU A 10 4.37 13.11 -4.64
N ILE A 11 4.17 12.65 -3.39
CA ILE A 11 2.93 12.91 -2.65
C ILE A 11 2.76 14.41 -2.42
N LEU A 12 3.80 15.11 -1.98
CA LEU A 12 3.77 16.56 -1.76
C LEU A 12 3.56 17.38 -3.05
N GLU A 13 4.01 16.85 -4.19
CA GLU A 13 3.86 17.52 -5.50
C GLU A 13 2.50 17.24 -6.15
N LYS A 14 1.92 16.04 -5.96
CA LYS A 14 0.70 15.60 -6.67
C LYS A 14 -0.59 15.91 -5.95
N TYR A 15 -0.58 16.00 -4.62
CA TYR A 15 -1.78 16.17 -3.82
C TYR A 15 -1.85 17.57 -3.19
N PRO A 16 -3.06 18.10 -2.95
CA PRO A 16 -3.24 19.28 -2.10
C PRO A 16 -2.56 19.11 -0.74
N LYS A 17 -2.07 20.20 -0.16
CA LYS A 17 -1.23 20.17 1.05
C LYS A 17 -1.87 19.43 2.23
N ASP A 18 -3.17 19.62 2.44
CA ASP A 18 -3.96 18.95 3.47
C ASP A 18 -4.05 17.44 3.22
N VAL A 19 -4.32 17.02 1.98
CA VAL A 19 -4.35 15.60 1.60
C VAL A 19 -2.96 14.97 1.72
N ALA A 20 -1.92 15.63 1.21
CA ALA A 20 -0.55 15.15 1.31
C ALA A 20 -0.11 14.96 2.76
N ASN A 21 -0.46 15.90 3.65
CA ASN A 21 -0.19 15.76 5.08
C ASN A 21 -0.96 14.60 5.71
N SER A 22 -2.23 14.40 5.34
CA SER A 22 -3.01 13.26 5.82
C SER A 22 -2.37 11.94 5.41
N LEU A 23 -1.98 11.81 4.14
CA LEU A 23 -1.31 10.61 3.62
C LEU A 23 0.05 10.39 4.32
N LEU A 24 0.84 11.45 4.55
CA LEU A 24 2.15 11.30 5.20
C LEU A 24 2.08 11.09 6.71
N ASN A 25 0.93 11.34 7.34
CA ASN A 25 0.67 11.01 8.74
C ASN A 25 0.06 9.62 8.92
N ASP A 26 -0.49 9.04 7.86
CA ASP A 26 -0.98 7.67 7.85
C ASP A 26 0.20 6.67 7.80
N PRO A 27 0.30 5.71 8.73
CA PRO A 27 1.45 4.82 8.82
C PRO A 27 1.63 3.92 7.58
N ILE A 28 0.55 3.62 6.85
CA ILE A 28 0.59 2.77 5.66
C ILE A 28 1.22 3.55 4.50
N HIS A 29 0.67 4.72 4.21
CA HIS A 29 1.12 5.58 3.11
C HIS A 29 2.53 6.12 3.37
N LEU A 30 2.85 6.49 4.61
CA LEU A 30 4.19 6.88 5.00
C LEU A 30 5.20 5.76 4.71
N TRP A 31 4.91 4.53 5.14
CA TRP A 31 5.81 3.39 4.96
C TRP A 31 5.99 3.03 3.47
N ARG A 32 4.91 3.05 2.68
CA ARG A 32 4.96 2.85 1.23
C ARG A 32 5.84 3.91 0.57
N ALA A 33 5.69 5.18 0.97
CA ALA A 33 6.44 6.30 0.43
C ALA A 33 7.93 6.28 0.83
N GLU A 34 8.28 5.71 1.98
CA GLU A 34 9.66 5.55 2.44
C GLU A 34 10.37 4.36 1.81
N THR A 35 9.65 3.27 1.59
CA THR A 35 10.25 2.00 1.17
C THR A 35 10.13 1.74 -0.33
N GLY A 36 9.17 2.37 -1.00
CA GLY A 36 8.80 2.05 -2.38
C GLY A 36 8.18 0.66 -2.53
N ILE A 37 7.68 0.07 -1.44
CA ILE A 37 7.09 -1.27 -1.41
C ILE A 37 5.57 -1.15 -1.26
N GLU A 38 4.84 -1.89 -2.08
CA GLU A 38 3.38 -1.95 -2.02
C GLU A 38 2.91 -2.72 -0.77
N LEU A 39 1.84 -2.24 -0.13
CA LEU A 39 1.25 -2.82 1.07
C LEU A 39 -0.27 -2.86 0.90
N ILE A 40 -0.87 -4.03 1.09
CA ILE A 40 -2.33 -4.21 0.96
C ILE A 40 -3.04 -3.60 2.16
N HIS A 41 -4.03 -2.77 1.88
CA HIS A 41 -4.86 -2.05 2.84
C HIS A 41 -6.20 -1.67 2.18
N GLU A 42 -7.13 -1.17 2.98
CA GLU A 42 -8.40 -0.64 2.47
C GLU A 42 -8.17 0.58 1.58
N GLU A 43 -8.81 0.57 0.41
CA GLU A 43 -8.73 1.65 -0.58
C GLU A 43 -10.13 2.25 -0.83
N PRO A 44 -10.27 3.48 -1.34
CA PRO A 44 -11.59 4.09 -1.54
C PRO A 44 -12.49 3.31 -2.52
N THR A 45 -11.90 2.56 -3.46
CA THR A 45 -12.63 1.79 -4.47
C THR A 45 -12.07 0.38 -4.67
N LYS A 46 -12.94 -0.54 -5.10
CA LYS A 46 -12.55 -1.92 -5.48
C LYS A 46 -11.45 -1.94 -6.55
N ASN A 47 -11.51 -1.01 -7.50
CA ASN A 47 -10.52 -0.91 -8.57
C ASN A 47 -9.14 -0.48 -8.06
N GLU A 48 -9.07 0.41 -7.07
CA GLU A 48 -7.81 0.79 -6.44
C GLU A 48 -7.21 -0.35 -5.62
N LEU A 49 -8.04 -1.11 -4.91
CA LEU A 49 -7.63 -2.32 -4.21
C LEU A 49 -7.04 -3.37 -5.18
N ILE A 50 -7.75 -3.66 -6.28
CA ILE A 50 -7.27 -4.60 -7.31
C ILE A 50 -5.94 -4.09 -7.90
N ARG A 51 -5.82 -2.78 -8.15
CA ARG A 51 -4.57 -2.19 -8.66
C ARG A 51 -3.40 -2.40 -7.70
N ILE A 52 -3.55 -2.19 -6.40
CA ILE A 52 -2.45 -2.42 -5.44
C ILE A 52 -2.18 -3.91 -5.26
N TRP A 53 -3.18 -4.78 -5.40
CA TRP A 53 -3.00 -6.23 -5.38
C TRP A 53 -2.20 -6.75 -6.57
N ASP A 54 -2.56 -6.32 -7.78
CA ASP A 54 -1.82 -6.66 -8.99
C ASP A 54 -0.37 -6.14 -8.89
N ASN A 55 -0.21 -4.92 -8.37
CA ASN A 55 1.11 -4.34 -8.17
C ASN A 55 1.94 -5.11 -7.14
N TRP A 56 1.33 -5.53 -6.03
CA TRP A 56 1.98 -6.38 -5.04
C TRP A 56 2.43 -7.71 -5.64
N ASN A 57 1.63 -8.32 -6.52
CA ASN A 57 1.97 -9.58 -7.19
C ASN A 57 3.19 -9.48 -8.11
N GLU A 58 3.48 -8.30 -8.64
CA GLU A 58 4.64 -8.02 -9.48
C GLU A 58 5.94 -7.76 -8.69
N MET A 59 5.87 -7.62 -7.36
CA MET A 59 7.04 -7.41 -6.51
C MET A 59 7.94 -8.64 -6.43
N SER A 60 9.23 -8.42 -6.17
CA SER A 60 10.17 -9.50 -5.89
C SER A 60 9.80 -10.25 -4.61
N PHE A 61 10.31 -11.47 -4.45
CA PHE A 61 10.09 -12.28 -3.23
C PHE A 61 10.51 -11.52 -1.96
N GLU A 62 11.67 -10.88 -1.97
CA GLU A 62 12.19 -10.10 -0.82
C GLU A 62 11.29 -8.91 -0.47
N MET A 63 10.76 -8.21 -1.49
CA MET A 63 9.81 -7.12 -1.29
C MET A 63 8.49 -7.62 -0.70
N LYS A 64 7.97 -8.75 -1.19
CA LYS A 64 6.76 -9.39 -0.65
C LYS A 64 6.96 -9.82 0.80
N GLU A 65 8.09 -10.42 1.14
CA GLU A 65 8.39 -10.82 2.53
C GLU A 65 8.43 -9.61 3.47
N LYS A 66 9.08 -8.51 3.04
CA LYS A 66 9.10 -7.26 3.83
C LYS A 66 7.72 -6.63 3.95
N SER A 67 6.91 -6.68 2.88
CA SER A 67 5.53 -6.22 2.88
C SER A 67 4.65 -7.07 3.81
N ASP A 68 4.78 -8.39 3.79
CA ASP A 68 4.01 -9.29 4.66
C ASP A 68 4.33 -9.09 6.14
N LYS A 69 5.62 -8.88 6.47
CA LYS A 69 6.02 -8.51 7.83
C LYS A 69 5.34 -7.21 8.29
N LYS A 70 5.25 -6.20 7.42
CA LYS A 70 4.59 -4.93 7.75
C LYS A 70 3.06 -5.08 7.85
N SER A 71 2.46 -5.89 6.97
CA SER A 71 1.03 -6.21 7.02
C SER A 71 0.68 -6.94 8.33
N LEU A 72 1.50 -7.90 8.75
CA LEU A 72 1.34 -8.60 10.03
C LEU A 72 1.45 -7.64 11.22
N GLU A 73 2.40 -6.71 11.19
CA GLU A 73 2.59 -5.70 12.23
C GLU A 73 1.35 -4.79 12.40
N LEU A 74 0.76 -4.33 11.29
CA LEU A 74 -0.34 -3.36 11.31
C LEU A 74 -1.73 -4.00 11.45
N PHE A 75 -1.93 -5.17 10.85
CA PHE A 75 -3.25 -5.78 10.66
C PHE A 75 -3.37 -7.20 11.24
N GLY A 76 -2.26 -7.80 11.70
CA GLY A 76 -2.22 -9.17 12.20
C GLY A 76 -2.39 -10.25 11.12
N LYS A 77 -2.23 -9.88 9.83
CA LYS A 77 -2.45 -10.76 8.66
C LYS A 77 -1.40 -10.49 7.58
N ASN A 78 -1.03 -11.49 6.79
CA ASN A 78 -0.20 -11.25 5.61
C ASN A 78 -1.01 -10.54 4.50
N ASN A 79 -0.35 -10.06 3.44
CA ASN A 79 -1.02 -9.26 2.40
C ASN A 79 -2.10 -10.03 1.65
N LYS A 80 -1.91 -11.34 1.42
CA LYS A 80 -2.90 -12.16 0.72
C LYS A 80 -4.15 -12.35 1.58
N GLU A 81 -3.98 -12.74 2.83
CA GLU A 81 -5.09 -12.87 3.79
C GLU A 81 -5.84 -11.55 3.96
N HIS A 82 -5.10 -10.44 4.03
CA HIS A 82 -5.69 -9.12 4.15
C HIS A 82 -6.49 -8.76 2.90
N TYR A 83 -5.93 -8.98 1.71
CA TYR A 83 -6.62 -8.76 0.44
C TYR A 83 -7.91 -9.57 0.34
N ASP A 84 -7.85 -10.88 0.63
CA ASP A 84 -9.00 -11.78 0.54
C ASP A 84 -10.15 -11.31 1.45
N ILE A 85 -9.85 -10.76 2.63
CA ILE A 85 -10.87 -10.20 3.53
C ILE A 85 -11.41 -8.86 3.00
N ILE A 86 -10.53 -7.98 2.53
CA ILE A 86 -10.94 -6.65 2.08
C ILE A 86 -11.83 -6.77 0.82
N ILE A 87 -11.46 -7.62 -0.15
CA ILE A 87 -12.18 -7.76 -1.42
C ILE A 87 -13.61 -8.30 -1.26
N GLU A 88 -13.87 -9.10 -0.23
CA GLU A 88 -15.20 -9.60 0.11
C GLU A 88 -16.16 -8.48 0.55
N ASN A 89 -15.63 -7.33 0.98
CA ASN A 89 -16.43 -6.20 1.47
C ASN A 89 -16.82 -5.17 0.37
N TYR A 90 -16.49 -5.43 -0.91
CA TYR A 90 -16.89 -4.60 -2.07
C TYR A 90 -17.84 -5.30 -3.03
#